data_AF-A0A1B1IKZ8-F1
#
_entry.id   AF-A0A1B1IKZ8-F1
#
_cell.length_a   1.000
_cell.length_b   1.000
_cell.length_c   1.000
_cell.angle_alpha   90.00
_cell.angle_beta   90.00
_cell.angle_gamma   90.00
#
_symmetry.space_group_name_H-M   'P 1'
#
loop_
_entity.id
_entity.type
_entity.pdbx_description
1 polymer ?
#
loop_
_entity_poly.entity_id
_entity_poly.type
_entity_poly.pdbx_seq_one_letter_code
_entity_poly.pdbx_strand_id
1 'polypeptide(L)'
;MKLKASQAQPQAPTPLVDLSDMATLSNALLRRAHQAGMPVTLLAFPDEQDLLTKIADGAPKLPYAEIVRVRHNLCHGNILEHIITASDGMGEPVRLFTPECMRDLAQTLSAVSKVWIAGLHQYWCDNNLSMP
;
A
#
# COMPACT_ATOMS: atom_id res chain seq x y z
N MET A 1 45.68 27.79 11.49
CA MET A 1 44.47 27.51 10.68
C MET A 1 43.34 27.21 11.67
N LYS A 2 42.35 28.11 11.82
CA LYS A 2 41.25 27.96 12.80
C LYS A 2 40.06 27.27 12.10
N LEU A 3 39.71 26.07 12.55
CA LEU A 3 38.51 25.35 12.10
C LEU A 3 37.27 26.07 12.67
N LYS A 4 36.41 26.60 11.79
CA LYS A 4 35.11 27.13 12.19
C LYS A 4 34.17 25.96 12.42
N ALA A 5 33.76 25.75 13.67
CA ALA A 5 32.68 24.82 13.98
C ALA A 5 31.40 25.34 13.32
N SER A 6 30.83 24.54 12.40
CA SER A 6 29.52 24.80 11.83
C SER A 6 28.49 24.52 12.92
N GLN A 7 27.93 25.57 13.52
CA GLN A 7 26.79 25.45 14.42
C GLN A 7 25.56 25.19 13.56
N ALA A 8 25.27 23.92 13.28
CA ALA A 8 23.95 23.54 12.80
C ALA A 8 22.97 23.74 13.96
N GLN A 9 22.13 24.77 13.85
CA GLN A 9 21.03 24.97 14.79
C GLN A 9 20.14 23.72 14.78
N PRO A 10 19.80 23.14 15.94
CA PRO A 10 18.86 22.03 15.97
C PRO A 10 17.51 22.53 15.47
N GLN A 11 17.16 22.19 14.23
CA GLN A 11 15.81 22.40 13.71
C GLN A 11 14.88 21.48 14.50
N ALA A 12 13.78 22.04 14.99
CA ALA A 12 12.72 21.24 15.59
C ALA A 12 12.29 20.16 14.58
N PRO A 13 12.09 18.90 15.01
CA PRO A 13 11.70 17.82 14.12
C PRO A 13 10.42 18.21 13.38
N THR A 14 10.43 18.12 12.05
CA THR A 14 9.24 18.38 11.24
C THR A 14 8.18 17.34 11.59
N PRO A 15 6.94 17.75 11.94
CA PRO A 15 5.88 16.80 12.23
C PRO A 15 5.60 15.95 11.00
N LEU A 16 5.48 14.64 11.20
CA LEU A 16 5.08 13.73 10.13
C LEU A 16 3.61 13.98 9.79
N VAL A 17 3.35 14.22 8.50
CA VAL A 17 2.01 14.51 7.98
C VAL A 17 1.45 13.23 7.38
N ASP A 18 0.24 12.85 7.81
CA ASP A 18 -0.50 11.78 7.15
C ASP A 18 -1.10 12.31 5.83
N LEU A 19 -0.85 11.59 4.74
CA LEU A 19 -1.30 11.95 3.39
C LEU A 19 -2.48 11.08 2.92
N SER A 20 -3.10 10.32 3.84
CA SER A 20 -4.19 9.38 3.56
C SER A 20 -5.50 10.03 3.09
N ASP A 21 -5.73 11.31 3.39
CA ASP A 21 -6.96 12.06 3.03
C ASP A 21 -7.04 12.50 1.56
N MET A 22 -6.08 12.11 0.72
CA MET A 22 -6.03 12.50 -0.68
C MET A 22 -7.07 11.73 -1.52
N ALA A 23 -7.93 12.47 -2.24
CA ALA A 23 -9.16 11.99 -2.90
C ALA A 23 -9.03 10.96 -4.06
N THR A 24 -7.85 10.34 -4.25
CA THR A 24 -7.57 9.43 -5.39
C THR A 24 -7.90 7.95 -5.13
N LEU A 25 -8.40 7.61 -3.93
CA LEU A 25 -8.82 6.26 -3.56
C LEU A 25 -10.22 5.91 -4.07
N SER A 26 -10.34 4.82 -4.85
CA SER A 26 -11.63 4.28 -5.29
C SER A 26 -11.54 2.79 -5.65
N ASN A 27 -12.52 2.01 -5.21
CA ASN A 27 -12.70 0.60 -5.59
C ASN A 27 -13.33 0.43 -6.98
N ALA A 28 -13.70 1.52 -7.67
CA ALA A 28 -14.48 1.46 -8.91
C ALA A 28 -13.81 0.63 -10.02
N LEU A 29 -12.48 0.67 -10.14
CA LEU A 29 -11.76 -0.13 -11.13
C LEU A 29 -11.86 -1.63 -10.81
N LEU A 30 -11.66 -2.02 -9.55
CA LEU A 30 -11.82 -3.41 -9.12
C LEU A 30 -13.24 -3.91 -9.30
N ARG A 31 -14.24 -3.06 -8.97
CA ARG A 31 -15.66 -3.38 -9.19
C ARG A 31 -15.95 -3.67 -10.66
N ARG A 32 -15.52 -2.79 -11.57
CA ARG A 32 -15.73 -2.96 -13.01
C ARG A 32 -15.00 -4.19 -13.55
N ALA A 33 -13.77 -4.43 -13.11
CA ALA A 33 -13.01 -5.61 -13.49
C ALA A 33 -13.71 -6.90 -13.01
N HIS A 34 -14.22 -6.91 -11.78
CA HIS A 34 -15.01 -8.02 -11.25
C HIS A 34 -16.28 -8.29 -12.06
N GLN A 35 -17.03 -7.22 -12.39
CA GLN A 35 -18.23 -7.30 -13.23
C GLN A 35 -17.93 -7.82 -14.65
N ALA A 36 -16.71 -7.60 -15.16
CA ALA A 36 -16.22 -8.14 -16.42
C ALA A 36 -15.68 -9.59 -16.31
N GLY A 37 -15.81 -10.23 -15.13
CA GLY A 37 -15.38 -11.60 -14.89
C GLY A 37 -13.89 -11.76 -14.59
N MET A 38 -13.12 -10.66 -14.44
CA MET A 38 -11.71 -10.77 -14.03
C MET A 38 -11.59 -11.36 -12.62
N PRO A 39 -10.55 -12.16 -12.34
CA PRO A 39 -10.40 -12.89 -11.07
C PRO A 39 -9.87 -11.99 -9.94
N VAL A 40 -10.50 -10.84 -9.70
CA VAL A 40 -9.99 -9.80 -8.78
C VAL A 40 -9.86 -10.26 -7.33
N THR A 41 -10.51 -11.37 -6.96
CA THR A 41 -10.34 -12.01 -5.64
C THR A 41 -8.91 -12.47 -5.39
N LEU A 42 -8.14 -12.74 -6.45
CA LEU A 42 -6.72 -13.08 -6.37
C LEU A 42 -5.83 -11.90 -5.95
N LEU A 43 -6.36 -10.67 -5.97
CA LEU A 43 -5.69 -9.47 -5.46
C LEU A 43 -5.90 -9.25 -3.95
N ALA A 44 -6.68 -10.10 -3.29
CA ALA A 44 -6.92 -10.00 -1.85
C ALA A 44 -5.61 -10.20 -1.09
N PHE A 45 -5.42 -9.41 -0.04
CA PHE A 45 -4.34 -9.63 0.93
C PHE A 45 -4.65 -10.88 1.77
N PRO A 46 -3.63 -11.56 2.34
CA PRO A 46 -3.81 -12.80 3.10
C PRO A 46 -4.88 -12.72 4.20
N ASP A 47 -4.97 -11.57 4.87
CA ASP A 47 -5.92 -11.33 5.96
C ASP A 47 -7.21 -10.59 5.51
N GLU A 48 -7.34 -10.28 4.22
CA GLU A 48 -8.50 -9.56 3.66
C GLU A 48 -9.61 -10.53 3.22
N GLN A 49 -10.60 -10.73 4.08
CA GLN A 49 -11.74 -11.63 3.80
C GLN A 49 -12.93 -10.92 3.14
N ASP A 50 -12.98 -9.59 3.20
CA ASP A 50 -14.13 -8.77 2.83
C ASP A 50 -13.96 -8.02 1.49
N LEU A 51 -12.96 -8.39 0.67
CA LEU A 51 -12.69 -7.74 -0.63
C LEU A 51 -13.95 -7.66 -1.50
N LEU A 52 -14.68 -8.77 -1.65
CA LEU A 52 -15.91 -8.80 -2.46
C LEU A 52 -16.99 -7.87 -1.92
N THR A 53 -17.14 -7.79 -0.59
CA THR A 53 -18.07 -6.87 0.08
C THR A 53 -17.71 -5.41 -0.20
N LYS A 54 -16.42 -5.06 -0.13
CA LYS A 54 -15.89 -3.72 -0.41
C LYS A 54 -16.07 -3.27 -1.86
N ILE A 55 -16.09 -4.21 -2.80
CA ILE A 55 -16.24 -3.91 -4.24
C ILE A 55 -17.65 -4.17 -4.77
N ALA A 56 -18.57 -4.66 -3.95
CA ALA A 56 -19.94 -4.98 -4.37
C ALA A 56 -20.64 -3.79 -5.05
N ASP A 57 -21.63 -4.09 -5.89
CA ASP A 57 -22.42 -3.05 -6.52
C ASP A 57 -23.23 -2.29 -5.48
N GLY A 58 -23.28 -0.96 -5.61
CA GLY A 58 -23.87 -0.09 -4.58
C GLY A 58 -23.10 -0.02 -3.25
N ALA A 59 -21.95 -0.71 -3.10
CA ALA A 59 -21.14 -0.62 -1.88
C ALA A 59 -20.67 0.83 -1.64
N PRO A 60 -20.63 1.27 -0.36
CA PRO A 60 -20.13 2.60 0.00
C PRO A 60 -18.70 2.83 -0.49
N LYS A 61 -18.28 4.09 -0.63
CA LYS A 61 -16.92 4.44 -1.07
C LYS A 61 -15.83 3.88 -0.15
N LEU A 62 -16.16 3.71 1.13
CA LEU A 62 -15.32 3.17 2.19
C LEU A 62 -15.98 1.94 2.82
N PRO A 63 -15.22 0.94 3.29
CA PRO A 63 -13.75 0.87 3.28
C PRO A 63 -13.17 0.50 1.90
N TYR A 64 -11.91 0.90 1.66
CA TYR A 64 -11.19 0.53 0.43
C TYR A 64 -10.72 -0.92 0.49
N ALA A 65 -10.59 -1.56 -0.67
CA ALA A 65 -9.84 -2.81 -0.78
C ALA A 65 -8.37 -2.58 -0.41
N GLU A 66 -7.74 -3.57 0.22
CA GLU A 66 -6.41 -3.39 0.81
C GLU A 66 -5.36 -3.05 -0.25
N ILE A 67 -5.41 -3.72 -1.40
CA ILE A 67 -4.53 -3.40 -2.54
C ILE A 67 -4.69 -1.95 -3.04
N VAL A 68 -5.90 -1.38 -2.95
CA VAL A 68 -6.17 0.02 -3.36
C VAL A 68 -5.58 0.98 -2.34
N ARG A 69 -5.78 0.70 -1.04
CA ARG A 69 -5.24 1.46 0.08
C ARG A 69 -3.71 1.48 0.04
N VAL A 70 -3.09 0.31 -0.06
CA VAL A 70 -1.63 0.14 -0.14
C VAL A 70 -1.05 0.87 -1.34
N ARG A 71 -1.60 0.66 -2.55
CA ARG A 71 -1.12 1.34 -3.76
C ARG A 71 -1.11 2.85 -3.57
N HIS A 72 -2.21 3.40 -3.07
CA HIS A 72 -2.34 4.84 -2.86
C HIS A 72 -1.31 5.35 -1.84
N ASN A 73 -1.21 4.70 -0.69
CA ASN A 73 -0.27 5.08 0.35
C ASN A 73 1.17 5.09 -0.18
N LEU A 74 1.58 4.03 -0.87
CA LEU A 74 2.92 3.96 -1.47
C LEU A 74 3.15 5.03 -2.54
N CYS A 75 2.20 5.26 -3.45
CA CYS A 75 2.35 6.26 -4.50
C CYS A 75 2.46 7.70 -3.96
N HIS A 76 1.87 7.97 -2.79
CA HIS A 76 1.96 9.27 -2.12
C HIS A 76 3.07 9.33 -1.07
N GLY A 77 3.89 8.28 -0.93
CA GLY A 77 4.96 8.21 0.08
C GLY A 77 4.46 8.12 1.52
N ASN A 78 3.18 7.77 1.72
CA ASN A 78 2.62 7.51 3.04
C ASN A 78 3.05 6.13 3.54
N ILE A 79 4.17 6.09 4.26
CA ILE A 79 4.78 4.88 4.82
C ILE A 79 4.66 4.82 6.34
N LEU A 80 3.83 5.68 6.95
CA LEU A 80 3.79 5.86 8.40
C LEU A 80 3.46 4.57 9.16
N GLU A 81 2.66 3.68 8.56
CA GLU A 81 2.32 2.36 9.10
C GLU A 81 3.50 1.38 9.15
N HIS A 82 4.58 1.66 8.42
CA HIS A 82 5.78 0.83 8.36
C HIS A 82 6.95 1.42 9.16
N ILE A 83 6.79 2.61 9.75
CA ILE A 83 7.85 3.22 10.55
C ILE A 83 7.95 2.52 11.91
N ILE A 84 9.18 2.14 12.28
CA ILE A 84 9.46 1.56 13.59
C ILE A 84 9.67 2.68 14.60
N THR A 85 9.09 2.55 15.78
CA THR A 85 9.38 3.44 16.91
C THR A 85 10.29 2.70 17.89
N ALA A 86 11.51 3.19 18.04
CA ALA A 86 12.50 2.65 18.98
C ALA A 86 12.65 3.62 20.17
N SER A 87 12.65 3.11 21.39
CA SER A 87 12.95 3.87 22.60
C SER A 87 13.97 3.10 23.43
N ASP A 88 14.95 3.80 23.97
CA ASP A 88 15.94 3.27 24.92
C ASP A 88 15.54 3.53 26.39
N GLY A 89 14.34 4.09 26.62
CA GLY A 89 13.84 4.45 27.94
C GLY A 89 14.48 5.68 28.58
N MET A 90 15.44 6.33 27.91
CA MET A 90 16.21 7.47 28.44
C MET A 90 15.91 8.78 27.71
N GLY A 91 15.05 8.75 26.67
CA GLY A 91 14.64 9.93 25.92
C GLY A 91 13.40 9.71 25.05
N GLU A 92 13.09 10.69 24.21
CA GLU A 92 11.97 10.64 23.27
C GLU A 92 12.16 9.49 22.26
N PRO A 93 11.09 8.71 21.98
CA PRO A 93 11.17 7.63 21.01
C PRO A 93 11.62 8.13 19.63
N VAL A 94 12.59 7.43 19.05
CA VAL A 94 13.08 7.70 17.70
C VAL A 94 12.28 6.89 16.70
N ARG A 95 11.76 7.58 15.69
CA ARG A 95 11.09 6.96 14.56
C ARG A 95 12.12 6.64 13.47
N LEU A 96 12.23 5.37 13.11
CA LEU A 96 13.20 4.85 12.16
C LEU A 96 12.48 4.24 10.95
N PHE A 97 12.98 4.57 9.77
CA PHE A 97 12.57 3.93 8.53
C PHE A 97 13.81 3.36 7.83
N THR A 98 13.78 2.06 7.59
CA THR A 98 14.81 1.30 6.87
C THR A 98 14.13 0.47 5.79
N PRO A 99 14.83 0.03 4.73
CA PRO A 99 14.24 -0.85 3.73
C PRO A 99 13.58 -2.11 4.33
N GLU A 100 14.12 -2.61 5.44
CA GLU A 100 13.61 -3.75 6.20
C GLU A 100 12.16 -3.55 6.69
N CYS A 101 11.77 -2.31 7.00
CA CYS A 101 10.40 -1.96 7.41
C CYS A 101 9.35 -2.34 6.35
N MET A 102 9.74 -2.38 5.08
CA MET A 102 8.86 -2.69 3.96
C MET A 102 8.87 -4.16 3.56
N ARG A 103 9.70 -5.00 4.23
CA ARG A 103 9.95 -6.39 3.83
C ARG A 103 8.67 -7.20 3.72
N ASP A 104 7.83 -7.17 4.73
CA ASP A 104 6.61 -7.99 4.78
C ASP A 104 5.60 -7.55 3.72
N LEU A 105 5.46 -6.23 3.52
CA LEU A 105 4.62 -5.70 2.45
C LEU A 105 5.16 -6.11 1.07
N ALA A 106 6.46 -5.99 0.85
CA ALA A 106 7.09 -6.36 -0.42
C ALA A 106 6.93 -7.85 -0.72
N GLN A 107 7.07 -8.71 0.29
CA GLN A 107 6.82 -10.14 0.17
C GLN A 107 5.35 -10.44 -0.15
N THR A 108 4.43 -9.78 0.56
CA THR A 108 2.99 -9.91 0.32
C THR A 108 2.61 -9.50 -1.10
N LEU A 109 3.06 -8.31 -1.54
CA LEU A 109 2.81 -7.83 -2.91
C LEU A 109 3.43 -8.74 -3.97
N SER A 110 4.62 -9.30 -3.72
CA SER A 110 5.25 -10.27 -4.62
C SER A 110 4.42 -11.54 -4.75
N ALA A 111 3.93 -12.08 -3.63
CA ALA A 111 3.09 -13.27 -3.61
C ALA A 111 1.75 -13.03 -4.34
N VAL A 112 1.04 -11.96 -3.98
CA VAL A 112 -0.23 -11.56 -4.62
C VAL A 112 -0.04 -11.36 -6.12
N SER A 113 1.04 -10.70 -6.55
CA SER A 113 1.32 -10.46 -7.97
C SER A 113 1.50 -11.76 -8.76
N LYS A 114 2.20 -12.76 -8.19
CA LYS A 114 2.40 -14.06 -8.86
C LYS A 114 1.07 -14.79 -9.07
N VAL A 115 0.23 -14.81 -8.04
CA VAL A 115 -1.10 -15.44 -8.11
C VAL A 115 -1.99 -14.70 -9.11
N TRP A 116 -1.99 -13.36 -9.06
CA TRP A 116 -2.74 -12.53 -9.99
C TRP A 116 -2.34 -12.75 -11.45
N ILE A 117 -1.05 -12.78 -11.77
CA ILE A 117 -0.57 -13.01 -13.15
C ILE A 117 -1.03 -14.37 -13.67
N ALA A 118 -0.93 -15.42 -12.85
CA ALA A 118 -1.38 -16.76 -13.23
C ALA A 118 -2.90 -16.80 -13.49
N GLY A 119 -3.69 -16.19 -12.61
CA GLY A 119 -5.14 -16.13 -12.79
C GLY A 119 -5.58 -15.26 -13.96
N LEU A 120 -4.89 -14.12 -14.18
CA LEU A 120 -5.17 -13.24 -15.30
C LEU A 120 -4.85 -13.93 -16.64
N HIS A 121 -3.75 -14.69 -16.70
CA HIS A 121 -3.43 -15.51 -17.87
C HIS A 121 -4.53 -16.54 -18.15
N GLN A 122 -5.00 -17.25 -17.13
CA GLN A 122 -6.10 -18.21 -17.28
C GLN A 122 -7.37 -17.51 -17.78
N TYR A 123 -7.74 -16.38 -17.19
CA TYR A 123 -8.87 -15.56 -17.63
C TYR A 123 -8.75 -15.18 -19.11
N TRP A 124 -7.56 -14.80 -19.59
CA TRP A 124 -7.36 -14.51 -21.01
C TRP A 124 -7.55 -15.73 -21.91
N CYS A 125 -6.99 -16.88 -21.52
CA CYS A 125 -7.20 -18.14 -22.25
C CYS A 125 -8.68 -18.50 -22.34
N ASP A 126 -9.41 -18.44 -21.22
CA ASP A 126 -10.83 -18.81 -21.14
C ASP A 126 -11.73 -17.89 -21.98
N ASN A 127 -11.32 -16.63 -22.16
CA ASN A 127 -12.08 -15.63 -22.91
C ASN A 127 -11.56 -15.41 -24.35
N ASN A 128 -10.60 -16.22 -24.82
CA ASN A 128 -9.94 -16.06 -26.12
C ASN A 128 -9.41 -14.64 -26.37
N LEU A 129 -8.90 -14.00 -25.30
CA LEU A 129 -8.33 -12.66 -25.39
C LEU A 129 -6.88 -12.77 -25.86
N SER A 130 -6.55 -12.08 -26.95
CA SER A 130 -5.17 -11.96 -27.41
C SER A 130 -4.40 -11.03 -26.46
N MET A 131 -3.23 -11.47 -26.00
CA MET A 131 -2.22 -10.57 -25.42
C MET A 131 -1.94 -9.43 -26.43
N PRO A 132 -2.02 -8.16 -26.03
CA PRO A 132 -1.58 -7.04 -26.87
C PRO A 132 -0.08 -7.09 -27.15
#